data_AF-A0A3B4E3S6-F1
#
_entry.id   AF-A0A3B4E3S6-F1
#
_cell.length_a   1.000
_cell.length_b   1.000
_cell.length_c   1.000
_cell.angle_alpha   90.00
_cell.angle_beta   90.00
_cell.angle_gamma   90.00
#
_symmetry.space_group_name_H-M   'P 1'
#
loop_
_entity.id
_entity.type
_entity.pdbx_description
1 polymer ?
#
loop_
_entity_poly.entity_id
_entity_poly.type
_entity_poly.pdbx_seq_one_letter_code
_entity_poly.pdbx_strand_id
1 'polypeptide(L)'
;MICFAGAIVLLLTVTAEGRVGNSTETNSFCTETKECLLFDLVCEGEGYEVRHYEASKWVATEINSHFMEFAVMRAFRKLFKYITGENEEGVKIDMTAPVITKVQEQGGMLDQSVYVLSFLLPSAYQTSAPQPTDSAVYLTEMPDMNVYVKTYGGWTVSATAKLYSYRLKQMLDNVKASYNKEYHYNVGYNSPMKLMNRHNEVWYVVEGAPVCSESE
;
A
#
# COMPACT_ATOMS: atom_id res chain seq x y z
N MET A 1 -54.26 -17.20 -16.70
CA MET A 1 -53.07 -18.07 -16.64
C MET A 1 -51.91 -17.25 -17.18
N ILE A 2 -51.13 -16.61 -16.30
CA ILE A 2 -49.99 -15.77 -16.71
C ILE A 2 -48.78 -16.35 -15.98
N CYS A 3 -47.90 -17.02 -16.71
CA CYS A 3 -46.64 -17.54 -16.21
C CYS A 3 -45.65 -16.37 -16.08
N PHE A 4 -45.30 -16.02 -14.85
CA PHE A 4 -44.11 -15.21 -14.59
C PHE A 4 -42.92 -16.16 -14.51
N ALA A 5 -42.11 -16.20 -15.56
CA ALA A 5 -40.78 -16.79 -15.51
C ALA A 5 -39.90 -15.87 -14.65
N GLY A 6 -39.66 -16.27 -13.40
CA GLY A 6 -38.74 -15.58 -12.50
C GLY A 6 -37.31 -15.72 -13.04
N ALA A 7 -36.73 -14.63 -13.53
CA ALA A 7 -35.32 -14.56 -13.81
C ALA A 7 -34.55 -14.55 -12.48
N ILE A 8 -33.83 -15.64 -12.21
CA ILE A 8 -32.83 -15.68 -11.14
C ILE A 8 -31.69 -14.77 -11.60
N VAL A 9 -31.65 -13.55 -11.08
CA VAL A 9 -30.49 -12.67 -11.21
C VAL A 9 -29.44 -13.20 -10.25
N LEU A 10 -28.54 -14.03 -10.76
CA LEU A 10 -27.33 -14.42 -10.04
C LEU A 10 -26.44 -13.18 -9.97
N LEU A 11 -26.51 -12.45 -8.85
CA LEU A 11 -25.50 -11.43 -8.52
C LEU A 11 -24.18 -12.16 -8.31
N LEU A 12 -23.36 -12.23 -9.35
CA LEU A 12 -21.95 -12.56 -9.24
C LEU A 12 -21.31 -11.40 -8.48
N THR A 13 -21.13 -11.56 -7.18
CA THR A 13 -20.17 -10.75 -6.44
C THR A 13 -18.81 -11.12 -7.01
N VAL A 14 -18.30 -10.28 -7.93
CA VAL A 14 -16.88 -10.30 -8.28
C VAL A 14 -16.17 -9.89 -7.00
N THR A 15 -15.67 -10.87 -6.26
CA THR A 15 -14.63 -10.60 -5.29
C THR A 15 -13.43 -10.18 -6.13
N ALA A 16 -13.18 -8.88 -6.20
CA ALA A 16 -11.93 -8.35 -6.72
C ALA A 16 -10.84 -8.88 -5.79
N GLU A 17 -10.27 -10.03 -6.14
CA GLU A 17 -9.17 -10.63 -5.42
C GLU A 17 -7.93 -9.82 -5.76
N GLY A 18 -7.43 -9.04 -4.80
CA GLY A 18 -6.21 -8.27 -4.96
C GLY A 18 -5.15 -9.10 -5.65
N ARG A 19 -4.63 -8.58 -6.77
CA ARG A 19 -3.61 -9.30 -7.56
C ARG A 19 -2.29 -9.31 -6.81
N VAL A 20 -2.15 -10.26 -5.88
CA VAL A 20 -0.87 -10.66 -5.30
C VAL A 20 -0.36 -11.80 -6.17
N GLY A 21 0.72 -11.55 -6.90
CA GLY A 21 1.23 -12.48 -7.90
C GLY A 21 2.73 -12.63 -7.85
N ASN A 22 3.26 -13.52 -8.68
CA ASN A 22 4.67 -13.86 -8.68
C ASN A 22 5.52 -12.68 -9.14
N SER A 23 6.54 -12.34 -8.35
CA SER A 23 7.48 -11.25 -8.64
C SER A 23 8.24 -11.43 -9.97
N THR A 24 8.30 -12.63 -10.55
CA THR A 24 8.98 -12.87 -11.83
C THR A 24 8.14 -12.57 -13.07
N GLU A 25 6.83 -12.35 -12.93
CA GLU A 25 5.91 -12.23 -14.07
C GLU A 25 5.86 -10.81 -14.68
N THR A 26 6.51 -9.84 -14.07
CA THR A 26 6.53 -8.44 -14.54
C THR A 26 7.96 -7.87 -14.53
N ASN A 27 8.19 -6.71 -15.17
CA ASN A 27 9.39 -5.86 -14.97
C ASN A 27 9.42 -5.33 -13.52
N SER A 28 9.49 -6.28 -12.59
CA SER A 28 9.13 -6.10 -11.20
C SER A 28 10.29 -5.52 -10.43
N PHE A 29 10.01 -4.45 -9.69
CA PHE A 29 10.90 -3.92 -8.68
C PHE A 29 10.90 -4.74 -7.38
N CYS A 30 10.01 -5.75 -7.26
CA CYS A 30 9.98 -6.72 -6.15
C CYS A 30 11.05 -7.81 -6.34
N THR A 31 12.31 -7.50 -6.06
CA THR A 31 13.43 -8.44 -6.32
C THR A 31 13.73 -9.40 -5.18
N GLU A 32 13.11 -9.23 -4.01
CA GLU A 32 13.50 -9.91 -2.74
C GLU A 32 12.39 -10.79 -2.15
N THR A 33 11.20 -10.77 -2.74
CA THR A 33 10.03 -11.53 -2.30
C THR A 33 9.50 -12.37 -3.46
N LYS A 34 8.90 -13.53 -3.16
CA LYS A 34 8.30 -14.39 -4.19
C LYS A 34 7.05 -13.77 -4.80
N GLU A 35 6.31 -13.02 -3.98
CA GLU A 35 5.08 -12.36 -4.39
C GLU A 35 5.17 -10.84 -4.20
N CYS A 36 4.43 -10.15 -5.05
CA CYS A 36 4.39 -8.70 -5.17
C CYS A 36 2.93 -8.23 -5.34
N LEU A 37 2.62 -7.03 -4.87
CA LEU A 37 1.36 -6.36 -5.21
C LEU A 37 1.39 -5.92 -6.68
N LEU A 38 0.56 -6.54 -7.50
CA LEU A 38 0.43 -6.20 -8.91
C LEU A 38 -0.53 -5.02 -9.09
N PHE A 39 -0.36 -4.32 -10.19
CA PHE A 39 -1.17 -3.18 -10.57
C PHE A 39 -1.37 -3.15 -12.08
N ASP A 40 -2.43 -2.47 -12.51
CA ASP A 40 -2.61 -2.07 -13.89
C ASP A 40 -2.13 -0.60 -14.04
N LEU A 41 -1.23 -0.33 -14.98
CA LEU A 41 -0.83 1.04 -15.29
C LEU A 41 -1.98 1.74 -16.03
N VAL A 42 -2.54 2.78 -15.42
CA VAL A 42 -3.65 3.56 -15.99
C VAL A 42 -3.09 4.56 -17.01
N CYS A 43 -2.10 5.35 -16.61
CA CYS A 43 -1.39 6.28 -17.47
C CYS A 43 -0.14 6.85 -16.77
N GLU A 44 0.68 7.56 -17.52
CA GLU A 44 1.87 8.24 -17.02
C GLU A 44 1.70 9.74 -17.16
N GLY A 45 2.15 10.50 -16.16
CA GLY A 45 2.32 11.94 -16.25
C GLY A 45 3.76 12.37 -16.11
N GLU A 46 3.98 13.69 -16.07
CA GLU A 46 5.34 14.21 -16.01
C GLU A 46 5.99 13.92 -14.65
N GLY A 47 6.71 12.80 -14.60
CA GLY A 47 7.47 12.38 -13.43
C GLY A 47 6.67 11.60 -12.39
N TYR A 48 5.42 11.20 -12.65
CA TYR A 48 4.62 10.30 -11.82
C TYR A 48 3.80 9.33 -12.69
N GLU A 49 3.32 8.24 -12.09
CA GLU A 49 2.44 7.27 -12.73
C GLU A 49 1.06 7.28 -12.06
N VAL A 50 0.03 6.87 -12.78
CA VAL A 50 -1.27 6.49 -12.19
C VAL A 50 -1.42 4.99 -12.30
N ARG A 51 -1.62 4.33 -11.17
CA ARG A 51 -1.76 2.88 -11.08
C ARG A 51 -3.10 2.52 -10.45
N HIS A 52 -3.70 1.46 -10.96
CA HIS A 52 -4.90 0.86 -10.39
C HIS A 52 -4.51 -0.38 -9.57
N TYR A 53 -4.98 -0.42 -8.33
CA TYR A 53 -4.82 -1.56 -7.42
C TYR A 53 -6.19 -2.11 -7.06
N GLU A 54 -6.37 -3.41 -7.27
CA GLU A 54 -7.53 -4.15 -6.79
C GLU A 54 -7.51 -4.27 -5.24
N ALA A 55 -8.69 -4.50 -4.65
CA ALA A 55 -8.84 -4.62 -3.20
C ALA A 55 -7.97 -5.75 -2.62
N SER A 56 -7.23 -5.50 -1.54
CA SER A 56 -6.26 -6.46 -0.99
C SER A 56 -6.25 -6.47 0.53
N LYS A 57 -5.95 -7.63 1.12
CA LYS A 57 -5.80 -7.82 2.58
C LYS A 57 -4.36 -7.67 3.03
N TRP A 58 -4.24 -7.05 4.21
CA TRP A 58 -3.00 -6.68 4.86
C TRP A 58 -3.08 -7.00 6.34
N VAL A 59 -1.93 -7.16 6.96
CA VAL A 59 -1.78 -7.11 8.41
C VAL A 59 -1.11 -5.79 8.79
N ALA A 60 -1.67 -5.08 9.76
CA ALA A 60 -1.28 -3.72 10.09
C ALA A 60 -1.11 -3.51 11.59
N THR A 61 -0.34 -2.47 11.93
CA THR A 61 -0.20 -1.97 13.30
C THR A 61 0.12 -0.48 13.24
N GLU A 62 -0.28 0.25 14.26
CA GLU A 62 -0.07 1.69 14.34
C GLU A 62 0.86 2.08 15.48
N ILE A 63 1.70 3.09 15.23
CA ILE A 63 2.69 3.58 16.19
C ILE A 63 2.71 5.10 16.18
N ASN A 64 2.57 5.70 17.36
CA ASN A 64 2.79 7.12 17.58
C ASN A 64 4.29 7.43 17.71
N SER A 65 4.76 8.43 16.97
CA SER A 65 6.17 8.83 16.98
C SER A 65 6.35 10.24 16.42
N HIS A 66 7.44 10.92 16.82
CA HIS A 66 7.88 12.15 16.15
C HIS A 66 8.63 11.86 14.85
N PHE A 67 9.32 10.71 14.78
CA PHE A 67 10.11 10.30 13.61
C PHE A 67 9.58 8.98 13.05
N MET A 68 9.38 8.95 11.74
CA MET A 68 8.84 7.82 11.01
C MET A 68 9.73 6.58 11.13
N GLU A 69 11.05 6.72 11.01
CA GLU A 69 11.99 5.60 11.05
C GLU A 69 11.88 4.78 12.35
N PHE A 70 11.66 5.43 13.51
CA PHE A 70 11.44 4.73 14.78
C PHE A 70 10.06 4.09 14.88
N ALA A 71 9.04 4.67 14.23
CA ALA A 71 7.71 4.08 14.16
C ALA A 71 7.74 2.81 13.31
N VAL A 72 8.31 2.91 12.10
CA VAL A 72 8.46 1.81 11.15
C VAL A 72 9.25 0.66 11.77
N MET A 73 10.37 0.93 12.45
CA MET A 73 11.14 -0.13 13.12
C MET A 73 10.34 -0.91 14.16
N ARG A 74 9.56 -0.20 15.00
CA ARG A 74 8.74 -0.81 16.06
C ARG A 74 7.58 -1.60 15.47
N ALA A 75 6.89 -1.01 14.50
CA ALA A 75 5.78 -1.63 13.79
C ALA A 75 6.24 -2.89 13.02
N PHE A 76 7.35 -2.80 12.30
CA PHE A 76 7.92 -3.92 11.54
C PHE A 76 8.20 -5.11 12.45
N ARG A 77 8.76 -4.89 13.65
CA ARG A 77 9.00 -5.99 14.60
C ARG A 77 7.70 -6.69 15.04
N LYS A 78 6.62 -5.96 15.25
CA LYS A 78 5.30 -6.51 15.59
C LYS A 78 4.72 -7.33 14.44
N LEU A 79 4.74 -6.79 13.23
CA LEU A 79 4.23 -7.50 12.05
C LEU A 79 5.09 -8.71 11.68
N PHE A 80 6.42 -8.61 11.89
CA PHE A 80 7.34 -9.71 11.66
C PHE A 80 7.06 -10.89 12.61
N LYS A 81 6.73 -10.61 13.88
CA LYS A 81 6.30 -11.63 14.84
C LYS A 81 5.03 -12.35 14.36
N TYR A 82 4.03 -11.61 13.88
CA TYR A 82 2.81 -12.18 13.32
C TYR A 82 3.10 -13.18 12.18
N ILE A 83 3.86 -12.76 11.16
CA ILE A 83 4.17 -13.64 10.02
C ILE A 83 5.14 -14.79 10.37
N THR A 84 5.82 -14.72 11.51
CA THR A 84 6.76 -15.78 11.97
C THR A 84 6.14 -16.75 12.99
N GLY A 85 4.84 -16.61 13.28
CA GLY A 85 4.08 -17.57 14.08
C GLY A 85 3.35 -17.00 15.29
N GLU A 86 3.44 -15.70 15.59
CA GLU A 86 2.60 -15.05 16.62
C GLU A 86 1.21 -14.71 16.05
N ASN A 87 0.50 -15.75 15.62
CA ASN A 87 -0.90 -15.74 15.17
C ASN A 87 -1.62 -16.97 15.74
N GLU A 88 -2.95 -16.97 15.75
CA GLU A 88 -3.75 -18.01 16.44
C GLU A 88 -3.50 -19.43 15.92
N GLU A 89 -3.07 -19.57 14.67
CA GLU A 89 -2.78 -20.87 14.04
C GLU A 89 -1.30 -21.29 14.19
N GLY A 90 -0.43 -20.41 14.69
CA GLY A 90 1.01 -20.67 14.83
C GLY A 90 1.74 -20.85 13.50
N VAL A 91 1.14 -20.43 12.38
CA VAL A 91 1.67 -20.66 11.03
C VAL A 91 2.67 -19.58 10.63
N LYS A 92 3.62 -19.95 9.76
CA LYS A 92 4.54 -19.00 9.14
C LYS A 92 3.97 -18.54 7.80
N ILE A 93 4.01 -17.23 7.58
CA ILE A 93 3.52 -16.56 6.38
C ILE A 93 4.74 -15.98 5.66
N ASP A 94 4.85 -16.26 4.36
CA ASP A 94 5.95 -15.72 3.55
C ASP A 94 5.85 -14.18 3.45
N MET A 95 7.00 -13.50 3.51
CA MET A 95 7.06 -12.05 3.31
C MET A 95 6.77 -11.71 1.85
N THR A 96 5.98 -10.67 1.62
CA THR A 96 5.68 -10.11 0.30
C THR A 96 6.12 -8.63 0.23
N ALA A 97 6.06 -8.06 -0.96
CA ALA A 97 6.33 -6.64 -1.18
C ALA A 97 5.15 -5.97 -1.89
N PRO A 98 4.90 -4.67 -1.66
CA PRO A 98 5.65 -3.77 -0.77
C PRO A 98 5.22 -3.86 0.71
N VAL A 99 6.02 -3.21 1.55
CA VAL A 99 5.58 -2.71 2.86
C VAL A 99 5.12 -1.27 2.70
N ILE A 100 3.93 -0.94 3.22
CA ILE A 100 3.35 0.40 3.13
C ILE A 100 3.27 1.05 4.52
N THR A 101 3.49 2.36 4.57
CA THR A 101 3.31 3.19 5.76
C THR A 101 2.34 4.32 5.44
N LYS A 102 1.14 4.30 6.03
CA LYS A 102 0.19 5.43 5.97
C LYS A 102 0.67 6.53 6.91
N VAL A 103 0.73 7.75 6.40
CA VAL A 103 1.18 8.94 7.13
C VAL A 103 0.12 10.02 7.00
N GLN A 104 -0.36 10.52 8.14
CA GLN A 104 -1.29 11.65 8.17
C GLN A 104 -0.56 12.94 7.79
N GLU A 105 -1.17 13.74 6.92
CA GLU A 105 -0.66 15.06 6.50
C GLU A 105 -0.92 16.14 7.56
N GLN A 106 -1.86 15.89 8.48
CA GLN A 106 -2.22 16.84 9.53
C GLN A 106 -1.30 16.69 10.76
N GLY A 107 -0.81 17.83 11.25
CA GLY A 107 0.01 17.92 12.46
C GLY A 107 1.13 18.97 12.31
N GLY A 108 1.46 19.67 13.39
CA GLY A 108 2.63 20.54 13.44
C GLY A 108 3.93 19.75 13.37
N MET A 109 5.04 20.39 12.97
CA MET A 109 6.36 19.75 12.87
C MET A 109 6.84 19.12 14.19
N LEU A 110 6.30 19.59 15.32
CA LEU A 110 6.63 19.12 16.66
C LEU A 110 5.63 18.09 17.21
N ASP A 111 4.54 17.83 16.50
CA ASP A 111 3.52 16.90 16.95
C ASP A 111 3.94 15.46 16.67
N GLN A 112 3.47 14.54 17.51
CA GLN A 112 3.54 13.13 17.17
C GLN A 112 2.57 12.85 16.02
N SER A 113 3.03 12.06 15.05
CA SER A 113 2.17 11.52 14.00
C SER A 113 1.88 10.05 14.28
N VAL A 114 0.68 9.63 13.86
CA VAL A 114 0.31 8.21 13.82
C VAL A 114 0.85 7.63 12.52
N TYR A 115 1.67 6.59 12.62
CA TYR A 115 2.16 5.84 11.47
C TYR A 115 1.54 4.44 11.46
N VAL A 116 0.79 4.11 10.40
CA VAL A 116 0.22 2.77 10.23
C VAL A 116 1.07 2.01 9.23
N LEU A 117 1.83 1.02 9.71
CA LEU A 117 2.61 0.13 8.86
C LEU A 117 1.77 -1.10 8.51
N SER A 118 1.80 -1.52 7.26
CA SER A 118 1.08 -2.71 6.80
C SER A 118 1.98 -3.62 5.95
N PHE A 119 1.86 -4.93 6.18
CA PHE A 119 2.43 -5.97 5.31
C PHE A 119 1.32 -6.56 4.45
N LEU A 120 1.60 -6.67 3.15
CA LEU A 120 0.72 -7.35 2.22
C LEU A 120 0.69 -8.84 2.57
N LEU A 121 -0.51 -9.43 2.59
CA LEU A 121 -0.63 -10.86 2.77
C LEU A 121 -0.40 -11.59 1.43
N PRO A 122 0.31 -12.73 1.41
CA PRO A 122 0.41 -13.62 0.24
C PRO A 122 -0.95 -13.94 -0.39
N SER A 123 -0.96 -14.35 -1.66
CA SER A 123 -2.19 -14.75 -2.37
C SER A 123 -2.99 -15.80 -1.59
N ALA A 124 -2.30 -16.77 -0.97
CA ALA A 124 -2.90 -17.81 -0.13
C ALA A 124 -3.72 -17.28 1.07
N TYR A 125 -3.46 -16.05 1.53
CA TYR A 125 -4.10 -15.44 2.69
C TYR A 125 -5.01 -14.24 2.35
N GLN A 126 -5.25 -13.98 1.05
CA GLN A 126 -6.18 -12.93 0.61
C GLN A 126 -7.65 -13.26 0.95
N THR A 127 -8.02 -14.54 1.00
CA THR A 127 -9.38 -14.96 1.38
C THR A 127 -9.53 -15.08 2.90
N SER A 128 -8.61 -15.75 3.57
CA SER A 128 -8.61 -15.95 5.02
C SER A 128 -7.19 -15.88 5.55
N ALA A 129 -7.00 -15.19 6.66
CA ALA A 129 -5.71 -15.04 7.34
C ALA A 129 -5.87 -15.37 8.83
N PRO A 130 -4.85 -15.99 9.46
CA PRO A 130 -4.91 -16.31 10.87
C PRO A 130 -5.01 -15.02 11.70
N GLN A 131 -5.80 -15.03 12.77
CA GLN A 131 -5.92 -13.83 13.60
C GLN A 131 -4.62 -13.54 14.36
N PRO A 132 -4.23 -12.27 14.52
CA PRO A 132 -3.08 -11.91 15.35
C PRO A 132 -3.33 -12.19 16.83
N THR A 133 -2.30 -12.60 17.56
CA THR A 133 -2.38 -12.76 19.04
C THR A 133 -1.98 -11.49 19.80
N ASP A 134 -1.25 -10.57 19.16
CA ASP A 134 -0.94 -9.24 19.70
C ASP A 134 -2.12 -8.29 19.41
N SER A 135 -2.76 -7.78 20.47
CA SER A 135 -3.91 -6.85 20.37
C SER A 135 -3.64 -5.55 19.61
N ALA A 136 -2.37 -5.17 19.40
CA ALA A 136 -2.00 -4.00 18.62
C ALA A 136 -1.82 -4.29 17.12
N VAL A 137 -1.94 -5.57 16.71
CA VAL A 137 -1.85 -6.02 15.32
C VAL A 137 -3.25 -6.43 14.86
N TYR A 138 -3.64 -5.98 13.69
CA TYR A 138 -4.98 -6.23 13.15
C TYR A 138 -4.93 -6.52 11.66
N LEU A 139 -5.90 -7.30 11.18
CA LEU A 139 -6.13 -7.50 9.76
C LEU A 139 -6.92 -6.31 9.21
N THR A 140 -6.54 -5.83 8.03
CA THR A 140 -7.21 -4.72 7.36
C THR A 140 -7.29 -4.99 5.85
N GLU A 141 -8.19 -4.28 5.20
CA GLU A 141 -8.34 -4.30 3.75
C GLU A 141 -8.02 -2.92 3.18
N MET A 142 -7.29 -2.88 2.08
CA MET A 142 -7.22 -1.71 1.23
C MET A 142 -8.25 -1.89 0.11
N PRO A 143 -9.15 -0.91 -0.10
CA PRO A 143 -10.15 -1.03 -1.14
C PRO A 143 -9.51 -0.93 -2.52
N ASP A 144 -10.30 -1.28 -3.52
CA ASP A 144 -10.03 -0.93 -4.92
C ASP A 144 -9.76 0.57 -5.05
N MET A 145 -8.64 0.94 -5.65
CA MET A 145 -8.22 2.34 -5.73
C MET A 145 -7.29 2.63 -6.91
N ASN A 146 -7.38 3.85 -7.41
CA ASN A 146 -6.34 4.45 -8.23
C ASN A 146 -5.41 5.28 -7.35
N VAL A 147 -4.10 5.24 -7.63
CA VAL A 147 -3.10 6.02 -6.91
C VAL A 147 -2.15 6.73 -7.87
N TYR A 148 -1.78 7.95 -7.50
CA TYR A 148 -0.65 8.66 -8.08
C TYR A 148 0.64 8.18 -7.41
N VAL A 149 1.64 7.80 -8.20
CA VAL A 149 2.89 7.19 -7.73
C VAL A 149 4.10 8.00 -8.14
N LYS A 150 4.95 8.34 -7.17
CA LYS A 150 6.28 8.89 -7.41
C LYS A 150 7.36 7.97 -6.88
N THR A 151 8.19 7.46 -7.78
CA THR A 151 9.34 6.61 -7.46
C THR A 151 10.57 7.43 -7.06
N TYR A 152 11.33 6.92 -6.10
CA TYR A 152 12.62 7.46 -5.70
C TYR A 152 13.57 6.41 -5.08
N GLY A 153 14.87 6.68 -5.18
CA GLY A 153 15.92 5.85 -4.60
C GLY A 153 16.40 6.30 -3.22
N GLY A 154 17.27 5.50 -2.62
CA GLY A 154 17.89 5.80 -1.32
C GLY A 154 17.08 5.31 -0.11
N TRP A 155 17.39 5.83 1.06
CA TRP A 155 16.72 5.45 2.30
C TRP A 155 15.47 6.29 2.55
N THR A 156 14.39 5.62 2.92
CA THR A 156 13.14 6.26 3.35
C THR A 156 13.23 6.57 4.84
N VAL A 157 13.53 7.83 5.14
CA VAL A 157 13.54 8.42 6.49
C VAL A 157 12.62 9.64 6.49
N SER A 158 12.29 10.17 7.68
CA SER A 158 11.34 11.29 7.81
C SER A 158 11.61 12.45 6.84
N ALA A 159 12.87 12.82 6.63
CA ALA A 159 13.24 13.92 5.72
C ALA A 159 13.03 13.58 4.24
N THR A 160 13.45 12.39 3.79
CA THR A 160 13.33 11.99 2.38
C THR A 160 11.88 11.68 2.00
N ALA A 161 11.13 11.04 2.90
CA ALA A 161 9.69 10.82 2.73
C ALA A 161 8.93 12.13 2.53
N LYS A 162 9.15 13.12 3.41
CA LYS A 162 8.54 14.45 3.30
C LYS A 162 8.93 15.16 2.00
N LEU A 163 10.19 15.05 1.57
CA LEU A 163 10.65 15.66 0.31
C LEU A 163 9.90 15.09 -0.90
N TYR A 164 9.77 13.77 -1.00
CA TYR A 164 9.13 13.14 -2.15
C TYR A 164 7.61 13.24 -2.11
N SER A 165 6.98 13.19 -0.92
CA SER A 165 5.54 13.46 -0.79
C SER A 165 5.21 14.89 -1.22
N TYR A 166 6.03 15.87 -0.83
CA TYR A 166 5.88 17.26 -1.25
C TYR A 166 6.07 17.43 -2.77
N ARG A 167 7.08 16.77 -3.37
CA ARG A 167 7.29 16.83 -4.82
C ARG A 167 6.12 16.27 -5.61
N LEU A 168 5.59 15.11 -5.21
CA LEU A 168 4.42 14.54 -5.87
C LEU A 168 3.22 15.48 -5.73
N LYS A 169 2.98 16.01 -4.52
CA LYS A 169 1.93 17.00 -4.28
C LYS A 169 2.02 18.22 -5.20
N GLN A 170 3.22 18.80 -5.38
CA GLN A 170 3.42 19.91 -6.31
C GLN A 170 3.08 19.54 -7.76
N MET A 171 3.49 18.34 -8.21
CA MET A 171 3.17 17.86 -9.56
C MET A 171 1.65 17.74 -9.76
N LEU A 172 0.95 17.16 -8.78
CA LEU A 172 -0.51 16.98 -8.81
C LEU A 172 -1.27 18.32 -8.74
N ASP A 173 -0.83 19.23 -7.89
CA ASP A 173 -1.43 20.56 -7.76
C ASP A 173 -1.27 21.38 -9.06
N ASN A 174 -0.13 21.27 -9.74
CA ASN A 174 0.13 21.96 -11.02
C ASN A 174 -0.83 21.52 -12.13
N VAL A 175 -1.13 20.21 -12.20
CA VAL A 175 -2.08 19.66 -13.18
C VAL A 175 -3.53 19.68 -12.68
N LYS A 176 -3.80 20.32 -11.54
CA LYS A 176 -5.12 20.41 -10.90
C LYS A 176 -5.77 19.03 -10.66
N ALA A 177 -4.95 18.02 -10.39
CA ALA A 177 -5.43 16.68 -10.04
C ALA A 177 -6.14 16.71 -8.68
N SER A 178 -7.17 15.88 -8.54
CA SER A 178 -7.87 15.66 -7.27
C SER A 178 -7.33 14.38 -6.61
N TYR A 179 -6.94 14.48 -5.34
CA TYR A 179 -6.31 13.40 -4.59
C TYR A 179 -6.53 13.61 -3.09
N ASN A 180 -6.42 12.52 -2.32
CA ASN A 180 -6.59 12.56 -0.87
C ASN A 180 -5.52 13.43 -0.21
N LYS A 181 -5.95 14.48 0.50
CA LYS A 181 -5.05 15.43 1.19
C LYS A 181 -4.90 15.15 2.68
N GLU A 182 -5.59 14.14 3.20
CA GLU A 182 -5.54 13.78 4.62
C GLU A 182 -4.33 12.91 4.93
N TYR A 183 -3.95 12.03 4.00
CA TYR A 183 -2.81 11.13 4.18
C TYR A 183 -2.14 10.75 2.86
N HIS A 184 -0.91 10.26 2.96
CA HIS A 184 -0.19 9.58 1.88
C HIS A 184 0.35 8.24 2.35
N TYR A 185 0.86 7.45 1.41
CA TYR A 185 1.60 6.23 1.70
C TYR A 185 3.07 6.37 1.32
N ASN A 186 3.97 5.98 2.23
CA ASN A 186 5.35 5.67 1.88
C ASN A 186 5.47 4.17 1.66
N VAL A 187 6.08 3.77 0.56
CA VAL A 187 6.04 2.39 0.06
C VAL A 187 7.47 1.89 -0.17
N GLY A 188 7.83 0.80 0.50
CA GLY A 188 9.16 0.22 0.47
C GLY A 188 9.16 -1.22 -0.03
N TYR A 189 10.04 -1.52 -0.97
CA TYR A 189 10.08 -2.84 -1.64
C TYR A 189 11.26 -3.71 -1.23
N ASN A 190 12.25 -3.12 -0.57
CA ASN A 190 13.53 -3.78 -0.29
C ASN A 190 13.76 -3.97 1.20
N SER A 191 14.40 -5.08 1.55
CA SER A 191 14.85 -5.43 2.89
C SER A 191 15.65 -4.28 3.52
N PRO A 192 15.53 -4.06 4.84
CA PRO A 192 16.38 -3.13 5.57
C PRO A 192 17.89 -3.39 5.41
N MET A 193 18.29 -4.58 4.94
CA MET A 193 19.70 -4.93 4.70
C MET A 193 20.22 -4.49 3.32
N LYS A 194 19.34 -4.11 2.38
CA LYS A 194 19.76 -3.67 1.04
C LYS A 194 20.29 -2.23 1.07
N LEU A 195 21.57 -2.05 0.77
CA LEU A 195 22.25 -0.76 0.89
C LEU A 195 22.15 0.15 -0.35
N MET A 196 22.05 -0.44 -1.56
CA MET A 196 22.06 0.29 -2.83
C MET A 196 20.90 -0.16 -3.73
N ASN A 197 20.57 0.66 -4.74
CA ASN A 197 19.50 0.39 -5.72
C ASN A 197 18.16 0.04 -5.04
N ARG A 198 17.83 0.81 -4.01
CA ARG A 198 16.54 0.73 -3.33
C ARG A 198 15.47 1.37 -4.19
N HIS A 199 14.33 0.71 -4.31
CA HIS A 199 13.11 1.20 -4.94
C HIS A 199 12.14 1.57 -3.82
N ASN A 200 11.79 2.84 -3.75
CA ASN A 200 10.75 3.33 -2.84
C ASN A 200 9.80 4.21 -3.63
N GLU A 201 8.60 4.35 -3.11
CA GLU A 201 7.57 5.15 -3.73
C GLU A 201 6.81 5.95 -2.67
N VAL A 202 6.19 7.04 -3.12
CA VAL A 202 5.14 7.73 -2.38
C VAL A 202 3.87 7.72 -3.19
N TRP A 203 2.75 7.42 -2.53
CA TRP A 203 1.44 7.34 -3.14
C TRP A 203 0.45 8.34 -2.53
N TYR A 204 -0.34 8.97 -3.40
CA TYR A 204 -1.59 9.64 -3.02
C TYR A 204 -2.76 8.95 -3.71
N VAL A 205 -3.84 8.73 -2.97
CA VAL A 205 -5.07 8.14 -3.53
C VAL A 205 -5.74 9.16 -4.45
N VAL A 206 -6.09 8.74 -5.66
CA VAL A 206 -6.84 9.56 -6.62
C VAL A 206 -8.25 9.80 -6.08
N GLU A 207 -8.74 11.03 -6.15
CA GLU A 207 -10.13 11.36 -5.88
C GLU A 207 -10.78 11.83 -7.18
N GLY A 208 -11.81 11.13 -7.65
CA GLY A 208 -12.43 11.42 -8.95
C GLY A 208 -11.66 10.85 -10.13
N ALA A 209 -11.57 11.59 -11.23
CA ALA A 209 -10.90 11.14 -12.45
C ALA A 209 -9.38 11.34 -12.36
N PRO A 210 -8.56 10.33 -12.68
CA PRO A 210 -7.11 10.50 -12.74
C PRO A 210 -6.72 11.48 -13.85
N VAL A 211 -5.58 12.15 -13.66
CA VAL A 211 -5.02 13.16 -14.57
C VAL A 211 -3.59 12.73 -14.89
N CYS A 212 -3.22 12.69 -16.16
CA CYS A 212 -1.91 12.21 -16.61
C CYS A 212 -1.18 13.18 -17.56
N SER A 213 -1.83 14.19 -18.13
CA SER A 213 -1.14 15.26 -18.88
C SER A 213 -2.08 16.44 -19.11
N GLU A 214 -1.49 17.57 -19.54
CA GLU A 214 -2.12 18.89 -19.61
C GLU A 214 -3.47 18.86 -20.31
N SER A 215 -4.55 19.19 -19.59
CA SER A 215 -5.68 19.81 -20.27
C SER A 215 -5.17 21.12 -20.85
N GLU A 216 -5.00 21.16 -22.16
CA GLU A 216 -4.68 22.34 -22.97
C GLU A 216 -5.41 23.62 -22.51
#